data_AF-A0A6L2ZR16-F1
#
_entry.id   AF-A0A6L2ZR16-F1
#
_cell.length_a   1.000
_cell.length_b   1.000
_cell.length_c   1.000
_cell.angle_alpha   90.00
_cell.angle_beta   90.00
_cell.angle_gamma   90.00
#
_symmetry.space_group_name_H-M   'P 1'
#
loop_
_entity.id
_entity.type
_entity.pdbx_description
1 polymer ?
#
loop_
_entity_poly.entity_id
_entity_poly.type
_entity_poly.pdbx_seq_one_letter_code
_entity_poly.pdbx_strand_id
1 'polypeptide(L)'
;MQRILFKKSQIKLIYFSVFFFVIMLMFSPLFARQNEAAAESHPNNCYQLNENYLFSNQPLNCEPDLLSNQKHDKNNNKIDHLPDLLAPQEGYQFIDNDKINPLNILHAAASKDWNNITTDKINREAKTKIKSTAQHYFLTPLQQKIQSLLAHLGQAQFNLSVDDHGHFSKSNALLFTPWYDSKQQLFFSQMGIHNQQGRVITNFGIGQRFDIHEDNWRWGYNIFLDYDLSRHHRRLGMGLETSIDYFKLATNYYYPLSKWRGSADMKNFLERPAQGFDISGQGYLPAYPQFGISVKYEQYFGDQVALFGVDKKTWQQDPYSVTLGLDYTPFTLATINISHKQGQKDHKDTQFGLTLNYQWGVPLNQQLDPQKVAERRSLKGSRFDIVDRNYNIVLEYKEKQIISVDLPPVPAGLLEGDSYTLQPLLKSKYPISKIRWLGDKMALSLLPTAGDLNPQGWKITIPAWQPISKHNNTYRLALEITDQKGNTAISNDIHILSAHHRKGKLSVVGDNSAIASGADTDAILLKINLQDHKGMPIQNADIKPSWHLVKTDGKKVPLVMEKSCPNDSNGQVTPCVRIVETTKKGGENKIKLISSLPGNFKLAASMSD
;
A
#
# COMPACT_ATOMS: atom_id res chain seq x y z
N MET A 1 21.68 11.28 -40.80
CA MET A 1 20.39 10.57 -40.58
C MET A 1 19.74 10.83 -39.21
N GLN A 2 20.47 11.03 -38.10
CA GLN A 2 19.87 11.29 -36.78
C GLN A 2 19.10 12.63 -36.64
N ARG A 3 19.40 13.67 -37.43
CA ARG A 3 18.68 14.97 -37.38
C ARG A 3 17.30 14.98 -38.04
N ILE A 4 16.99 14.03 -38.93
CA ILE A 4 15.70 13.97 -39.65
C ILE A 4 14.61 13.28 -38.80
N LEU A 5 15.00 12.34 -37.94
CA LEU A 5 14.10 11.67 -36.99
C LEU A 5 13.59 12.64 -35.90
N PHE A 6 14.42 13.58 -35.44
CA PHE A 6 14.01 14.57 -34.43
C PHE A 6 13.04 15.64 -34.96
N LYS A 7 13.17 16.07 -36.23
CA LYS A 7 12.24 17.04 -36.85
C LYS A 7 10.85 16.42 -37.10
N LYS A 8 10.76 15.14 -37.47
CA LYS A 8 9.48 14.40 -37.59
C LYS A 8 8.82 14.14 -36.22
N SER A 9 9.60 14.02 -35.14
CA SER A 9 9.07 13.84 -33.78
C SER A 9 8.37 15.10 -33.24
N GLN A 10 8.88 16.29 -33.53
CA GLN A 10 8.29 17.57 -33.10
C GLN A 10 6.93 17.82 -33.77
N ILE A 11 6.82 17.54 -35.07
CA ILE A 11 5.57 17.64 -35.83
C ILE A 11 4.50 16.67 -35.28
N LYS A 12 4.91 15.46 -34.87
CA LYS A 12 4.01 14.46 -34.25
C LYS A 12 3.60 14.81 -32.81
N LEU A 13 4.45 15.50 -32.05
CA LEU A 13 4.12 16.03 -30.72
C LEU A 13 3.08 17.17 -30.80
N ILE A 14 3.09 17.95 -31.88
CA ILE A 14 2.08 18.97 -32.16
C ILE A 14 0.73 18.31 -32.51
N TYR A 15 0.73 17.24 -33.31
CA TYR A 15 -0.48 16.44 -33.58
C TYR A 15 -1.04 15.78 -32.31
N PHE A 16 -0.18 15.36 -31.38
CA PHE A 16 -0.55 14.87 -30.05
C PHE A 16 -1.29 15.93 -29.22
N SER A 17 -0.78 17.17 -29.17
CA SER A 17 -1.44 18.27 -28.46
C SER A 17 -2.78 18.66 -29.09
N VAL A 18 -2.87 18.68 -30.42
CA VAL A 18 -4.12 19.01 -31.15
C VAL A 18 -5.18 17.91 -30.96
N PHE A 19 -4.80 16.63 -31.05
CA PHE A 19 -5.71 15.51 -30.82
C PHE A 19 -6.23 15.48 -29.38
N PHE A 20 -5.34 15.67 -28.39
CA PHE A 20 -5.70 15.74 -26.98
C PHE A 20 -6.68 16.89 -26.70
N PHE A 21 -6.46 18.06 -27.31
CA PHE A 21 -7.33 19.23 -27.16
C PHE A 21 -8.70 19.05 -27.85
N VAL A 22 -8.75 18.41 -29.02
CA VAL A 22 -10.00 18.13 -29.74
C VAL A 22 -10.87 17.10 -29.00
N ILE A 23 -10.28 16.04 -28.41
CA ILE A 23 -11.03 15.10 -27.56
C ILE A 23 -11.54 15.77 -26.28
N MET A 24 -10.69 16.56 -25.60
CA MET A 24 -11.09 17.31 -24.41
C MET A 24 -12.29 18.24 -24.69
N LEU A 25 -12.26 18.95 -25.82
CA LEU A 25 -13.33 19.87 -26.21
C LEU A 25 -14.60 19.14 -26.66
N MET A 26 -14.51 18.06 -27.44
CA MET A 26 -15.70 17.35 -27.93
C MET A 26 -16.49 16.63 -26.82
N PHE A 27 -15.83 16.19 -25.74
CA PHE A 27 -16.45 15.31 -24.75
C PHE A 27 -16.49 15.89 -23.33
N SER A 28 -15.93 17.07 -23.09
CA SER A 28 -16.11 17.84 -21.85
C SER A 28 -17.55 17.89 -21.32
N PRO A 29 -18.63 18.05 -22.13
CA PRO A 29 -20.00 18.04 -21.59
C PRO A 29 -20.50 16.66 -21.14
N LEU A 30 -19.96 15.56 -21.69
CA LEU A 30 -20.30 14.18 -21.29
C LEU A 30 -19.59 13.79 -19.99
N PHE A 31 -18.32 14.18 -19.82
CA PHE A 31 -17.57 13.99 -18.58
C PHE A 31 -18.09 14.89 -17.44
N ALA A 32 -18.57 16.11 -17.75
CA ALA A 32 -19.17 17.01 -16.77
C ALA A 32 -20.50 16.47 -16.21
N ARG A 33 -21.39 15.93 -17.06
CA ARG A 33 -22.68 15.35 -16.63
C ARG A 33 -22.54 14.11 -15.73
N GLN A 34 -21.52 13.28 -15.95
CA GLN A 34 -21.24 12.13 -15.08
C GLN A 34 -20.77 12.55 -13.68
N ASN A 35 -20.06 13.67 -13.57
CA ASN A 35 -19.59 14.18 -12.28
C ASN A 35 -20.71 14.89 -11.47
N GLU A 36 -21.70 15.51 -12.13
CA GLU A 36 -22.86 16.09 -11.45
C GLU A 36 -23.77 15.02 -10.82
N ALA A 37 -23.98 13.88 -11.50
CA ALA A 37 -24.80 12.79 -10.96
C ALA A 37 -24.18 12.08 -9.74
N ALA A 38 -22.86 12.18 -9.55
CA ALA A 38 -22.16 11.63 -8.38
C ALA A 38 -22.12 12.59 -7.17
N ALA A 39 -22.50 13.87 -7.35
CA ALA A 39 -22.38 14.89 -6.31
C ALA A 39 -23.66 15.08 -5.46
N GLU A 40 -24.79 14.48 -5.84
CA GLU A 40 -26.08 14.68 -5.14
C GLU A 40 -26.30 13.81 -3.89
N SER A 41 -25.32 12.99 -3.49
CA SER A 41 -25.51 12.04 -2.38
C SER A 41 -24.73 12.38 -1.09
N HIS A 42 -24.54 13.63 -0.69
CA HIS A 42 -24.16 13.96 0.71
C HIS A 42 -24.61 15.38 1.12
N PRO A 43 -25.13 15.59 2.35
CA PRO A 43 -25.65 16.88 2.80
C PRO A 43 -24.52 17.89 3.07
N ASN A 44 -24.62 19.06 2.42
CA ASN A 44 -23.72 20.20 2.58
C ASN A 44 -23.81 20.82 3.99
N ASN A 45 -22.69 20.80 4.72
CA ASN A 45 -22.44 21.72 5.83
C ASN A 45 -21.47 22.81 5.36
N CYS A 46 -21.94 24.05 5.36
CA CYS A 46 -21.15 25.24 5.08
C CYS A 46 -20.16 25.54 6.21
N TYR A 47 -18.89 25.72 5.88
CA TYR A 47 -18.00 26.62 6.63
C TYR A 47 -17.17 27.44 5.65
N GLN A 48 -17.37 28.75 5.70
CA GLN A 48 -16.53 29.75 5.05
C GLN A 48 -15.21 29.87 5.81
N LEU A 49 -14.09 29.80 5.09
CA LEU A 49 -12.83 30.40 5.52
C LEU A 49 -12.43 31.43 4.47
N ASN A 50 -12.21 32.62 4.99
CA ASN A 50 -12.06 33.89 4.30
C ASN A 50 -10.60 34.32 4.49
N GLU A 51 -9.83 34.51 3.42
CA GLU A 51 -8.56 35.22 3.49
C GLU A 51 -8.38 36.13 2.26
N ASN A 52 -8.39 37.43 2.54
CA ASN A 52 -7.90 38.50 1.67
C ASN A 52 -6.36 38.40 1.53
N TYR A 53 -5.81 38.84 0.39
CA TYR A 53 -4.95 40.04 0.25
C TYR A 53 -4.06 40.03 -1.02
N LEU A 54 -4.12 41.12 -1.80
CA LEU A 54 -3.00 41.94 -2.39
C LEU A 54 -3.18 42.37 -3.88
N PHE A 55 -3.45 43.68 -4.04
CA PHE A 55 -3.08 44.65 -5.11
C PHE A 55 -3.49 44.36 -6.58
N SER A 56 -3.91 45.28 -7.45
CA SER A 56 -3.76 46.75 -7.56
C SER A 56 -4.81 47.32 -8.52
N ASN A 57 -5.10 48.60 -8.35
CA ASN A 57 -6.04 49.46 -9.09
C ASN A 57 -5.65 49.77 -10.55
N GLN A 58 -6.68 49.85 -11.41
CA GLN A 58 -7.11 50.97 -12.29
C GLN A 58 -7.39 50.62 -13.78
N PRO A 59 -8.41 51.26 -14.41
CA PRO A 59 -9.17 50.74 -15.56
C PRO A 59 -8.85 51.46 -16.87
N LEU A 60 -9.23 50.89 -18.04
CA LEU A 60 -9.47 51.71 -19.24
C LEU A 60 -10.42 51.09 -20.27
N ASN A 61 -11.26 52.01 -20.77
CA ASN A 61 -12.41 51.94 -21.67
C ASN A 61 -12.30 51.08 -22.94
N CYS A 62 -13.45 50.51 -23.32
CA CYS A 62 -13.78 50.08 -24.67
C CYS A 62 -14.63 51.16 -25.36
N GLU A 63 -14.39 51.37 -26.65
CA GLU A 63 -15.39 51.87 -27.61
C GLU A 63 -15.14 51.20 -28.99
N PRO A 64 -16.18 50.79 -29.75
CA PRO A 64 -16.01 50.00 -30.97
C PRO A 64 -16.39 50.76 -32.27
N ASP A 65 -15.78 50.38 -33.39
CA ASP A 65 -16.17 50.73 -34.78
C ASP A 65 -15.34 49.84 -35.73
N LEU A 66 -15.64 49.57 -37.00
CA LEU A 66 -16.84 49.46 -37.85
C LEU A 66 -16.32 48.69 -39.10
N LEU A 67 -17.19 47.90 -39.73
CA LEU A 67 -17.25 47.55 -41.18
C LEU A 67 -15.98 47.12 -41.96
N SER A 68 -16.06 46.00 -42.69
CA SER A 68 -16.41 46.01 -44.13
C SER A 68 -16.07 44.70 -44.89
N ASN A 69 -16.78 44.56 -46.01
CA ASN A 69 -16.95 43.42 -46.93
C ASN A 69 -15.71 43.00 -47.72
N GLN A 70 -15.72 41.76 -48.27
CA GLN A 70 -15.62 41.54 -49.74
C GLN A 70 -15.97 40.10 -50.18
N LYS A 71 -16.55 40.02 -51.40
CA LYS A 71 -17.12 38.87 -52.15
C LYS A 71 -16.15 38.34 -53.24
N HIS A 72 -16.57 37.23 -53.88
CA HIS A 72 -16.21 36.64 -55.21
C HIS A 72 -15.35 35.35 -55.16
N ASP A 73 -15.50 34.32 -56.02
CA ASP A 73 -16.49 33.93 -57.06
C ASP A 73 -16.38 32.42 -57.39
N LYS A 74 -17.29 31.92 -58.24
CA LYS A 74 -17.58 30.53 -58.71
C LYS A 74 -16.51 29.87 -59.62
N ASN A 75 -16.45 28.52 -59.68
CA ASN A 75 -16.87 27.70 -60.86
C ASN A 75 -16.61 26.17 -60.78
N ASN A 76 -17.44 25.46 -61.57
CA ASN A 76 -17.64 24.01 -61.76
C ASN A 76 -16.45 23.17 -62.26
N ASN A 77 -16.48 21.84 -61.99
CA ASN A 77 -16.64 20.80 -63.04
C ASN A 77 -16.80 19.38 -62.45
N LYS A 78 -17.55 18.55 -63.17
CA LYS A 78 -18.09 17.23 -62.81
C LYS A 78 -17.51 16.19 -63.79
N ILE A 79 -16.92 15.08 -63.33
CA ILE A 79 -16.71 13.84 -64.11
C ILE A 79 -16.80 12.64 -63.15
N ASP A 80 -17.68 11.69 -63.46
CA ASP A 80 -17.88 10.39 -62.80
C ASP A 80 -16.92 9.33 -63.37
N HIS A 81 -16.36 8.45 -62.53
CA HIS A 81 -16.11 7.01 -62.81
C HIS A 81 -15.82 6.24 -61.50
N LEU A 82 -16.34 5.01 -61.41
CA LEU A 82 -16.31 4.10 -60.23
C LEU A 82 -14.90 3.75 -59.73
N PRO A 83 -14.70 3.50 -58.42
CA PRO A 83 -13.37 3.28 -57.83
C PRO A 83 -12.91 1.82 -57.87
N ASP A 84 -11.69 1.65 -58.35
CA ASP A 84 -10.86 0.46 -58.23
C ASP A 84 -10.14 0.48 -56.87
N LEU A 85 -10.31 -0.58 -56.07
CA LEU A 85 -9.81 -0.65 -54.70
C LEU A 85 -8.48 -1.43 -54.67
N LEU A 86 -7.43 -0.69 -54.30
CA LEU A 86 -6.09 -1.15 -53.88
C LEU A 86 -5.08 -1.39 -55.01
N ALA A 87 -4.38 -0.32 -55.40
CA ALA A 87 -3.02 -0.41 -55.96
C ALA A 87 -2.01 0.28 -55.02
N PRO A 88 -0.79 -0.29 -54.84
CA PRO A 88 0.25 0.28 -53.98
C PRO A 88 0.88 1.50 -54.64
N GLN A 89 0.91 2.65 -53.98
CA GLN A 89 1.60 3.83 -54.51
C GLN A 89 3.04 3.87 -53.97
N GLU A 90 3.97 3.70 -54.91
CA GLU A 90 5.39 4.04 -54.79
C GLU A 90 5.58 5.53 -54.42
N GLY A 91 6.81 5.85 -53.98
CA GLY A 91 7.15 7.06 -53.24
C GLY A 91 6.76 8.41 -53.86
N TYR A 92 6.42 9.36 -52.98
CA TYR A 92 6.20 10.77 -53.33
C TYR A 92 7.19 11.71 -52.65
N GLN A 93 7.69 12.66 -53.45
CA GLN A 93 8.66 13.71 -53.12
C GLN A 93 8.06 14.81 -52.23
N PHE A 94 8.92 15.45 -51.43
CA PHE A 94 8.58 16.53 -50.48
C PHE A 94 8.28 17.86 -51.18
N ILE A 95 7.25 18.60 -50.73
CA ILE A 95 6.99 20.01 -51.09
C ILE A 95 7.35 20.91 -49.89
N ASP A 96 7.92 22.08 -50.21
CA ASP A 96 8.63 23.04 -49.36
C ASP A 96 7.78 23.75 -48.28
N ASN A 97 8.39 24.09 -47.13
CA ASN A 97 7.69 24.30 -45.85
C ASN A 97 8.04 25.65 -45.15
N ASP A 98 7.75 26.80 -45.77
CA ASP A 98 8.24 28.11 -45.27
C ASP A 98 7.18 29.22 -45.04
N LYS A 99 5.89 28.92 -44.84
CA LYS A 99 4.87 29.97 -44.54
C LYS A 99 3.87 29.68 -43.42
N ILE A 100 4.30 29.06 -42.32
CA ILE A 100 3.47 28.94 -41.10
C ILE A 100 4.28 29.41 -39.89
N ASN A 101 3.96 30.61 -39.37
CA ASN A 101 4.59 31.14 -38.16
C ASN A 101 3.69 30.89 -36.92
N PRO A 102 4.03 29.95 -36.03
CA PRO A 102 3.22 29.52 -34.89
C PRO A 102 3.06 30.58 -33.78
N LEU A 103 3.82 31.68 -33.84
CA LEU A 103 3.79 32.74 -32.81
C LEU A 103 2.46 33.53 -32.80
N ASN A 104 1.81 33.68 -33.96
CA ASN A 104 0.53 34.40 -34.08
C ASN A 104 -0.65 33.63 -33.46
N ILE A 105 -0.55 32.30 -33.40
CA ILE A 105 -1.59 31.44 -32.81
C ILE A 105 -1.51 31.48 -31.29
N LEU A 106 -0.30 31.56 -30.72
CA LEU A 106 -0.09 31.70 -29.29
C LEU A 106 -0.57 33.06 -28.76
N HIS A 107 -0.33 34.15 -29.51
CA HIS A 107 -0.76 35.50 -29.10
C HIS A 107 -2.29 35.64 -28.99
N ALA A 108 -3.05 35.00 -29.87
CA ALA A 108 -4.51 35.03 -29.85
C ALA A 108 -5.12 34.25 -28.67
N ALA A 109 -4.41 33.25 -28.15
CA ALA A 109 -4.83 32.48 -26.98
C ALA A 109 -4.44 33.16 -25.66
N ALA A 110 -3.35 33.92 -25.65
CA ALA A 110 -2.84 34.63 -24.47
C ALA A 110 -3.56 35.97 -24.18
N SER A 111 -4.27 36.55 -25.15
CA SER A 111 -4.91 37.87 -25.00
C SER A 111 -6.32 37.83 -24.40
N LYS A 112 -6.79 36.70 -23.86
CA LYS A 112 -8.09 36.61 -23.19
C LYS A 112 -7.88 36.57 -21.68
N ASP A 113 -8.58 37.47 -20.98
CA ASP A 113 -8.54 37.56 -19.53
C ASP A 113 -9.43 36.48 -18.90
N TRP A 114 -8.79 35.46 -18.32
CA TRP A 114 -9.42 34.26 -17.77
C TRP A 114 -9.90 34.44 -16.33
N ASN A 115 -9.66 35.60 -15.71
CA ASN A 115 -9.86 35.79 -14.27
C ASN A 115 -11.30 36.13 -13.84
N ASN A 116 -12.27 36.23 -14.77
CA ASN A 116 -13.63 36.66 -14.44
C ASN A 116 -14.75 35.76 -15.00
N ILE A 117 -14.48 34.46 -15.15
CA ILE A 117 -15.48 33.47 -15.55
C ILE A 117 -16.07 32.81 -14.31
N THR A 118 -17.23 33.28 -13.86
CA THR A 118 -18.03 32.63 -12.81
C THR A 118 -19.08 31.69 -13.42
N THR A 119 -19.40 30.62 -12.69
CA THR A 119 -20.25 29.49 -13.10
C THR A 119 -21.65 29.90 -13.57
N ASP A 120 -22.19 31.02 -13.06
CA ASP A 120 -23.51 31.54 -13.43
C ASP A 120 -23.55 32.22 -14.82
N LYS A 121 -22.40 32.67 -15.33
CA LYS A 121 -22.30 33.27 -16.68
C LYS A 121 -22.24 32.20 -17.76
N ILE A 122 -21.58 31.06 -17.47
CA ILE A 122 -21.51 29.88 -18.35
C ILE A 122 -22.91 29.30 -18.59
N ASN A 123 -23.73 29.19 -17.54
CA ASN A 123 -25.07 28.60 -17.64
C ASN A 123 -26.07 29.45 -18.44
N ARG A 124 -25.93 30.78 -18.46
CA ARG A 124 -26.81 31.67 -19.23
C ARG A 124 -26.41 31.80 -20.70
N GLU A 125 -25.13 31.68 -21.04
CA GLU A 125 -24.68 31.75 -22.44
C GLU A 125 -24.67 30.39 -23.17
N ALA A 126 -24.65 29.27 -22.43
CA ALA A 126 -24.63 27.93 -23.03
C ALA A 126 -25.94 27.53 -23.74
N LYS A 127 -27.11 28.05 -23.32
CA LYS A 127 -28.40 27.58 -23.88
C LYS A 127 -28.75 28.12 -25.26
N THR A 128 -28.18 29.25 -25.70
CA THR A 128 -28.57 29.90 -26.97
C THR A 128 -27.47 29.96 -28.02
N LYS A 129 -26.20 29.67 -27.67
CA LYS A 129 -25.05 29.80 -28.61
C LYS A 129 -24.50 28.48 -29.17
N ILE A 130 -24.87 27.33 -28.60
CA ILE A 130 -24.38 26.00 -29.03
C ILE A 130 -24.97 25.57 -30.38
N LYS A 131 -26.21 25.97 -30.70
CA LYS A 131 -26.90 25.51 -31.91
C LYS A 131 -26.43 26.21 -33.20
N SER A 132 -26.00 27.47 -33.14
CA SER A 132 -25.58 28.25 -34.33
C SER A 132 -24.05 28.35 -34.50
N THR A 133 -23.26 28.18 -33.43
CA THR A 133 -21.79 28.28 -33.52
C THR A 133 -21.14 26.97 -34.00
N ALA A 134 -21.70 25.81 -33.65
CA ALA A 134 -21.20 24.51 -34.10
C ALA A 134 -21.33 24.31 -35.62
N GLN A 135 -22.35 24.91 -36.25
CA GLN A 135 -22.60 24.78 -37.69
C GLN A 135 -21.71 25.70 -38.55
N HIS A 136 -21.24 26.83 -38.02
CA HIS A 136 -20.50 27.82 -38.83
C HIS A 136 -18.99 27.86 -38.58
N TYR A 137 -18.51 27.40 -37.42
CA TYR A 137 -17.07 27.44 -37.10
C TYR A 137 -16.31 26.14 -37.43
N PHE A 138 -17.00 25.02 -37.65
CA PHE A 138 -16.34 23.71 -37.71
C PHE A 138 -16.38 22.98 -39.05
N LEU A 139 -17.21 23.35 -40.05
CA LEU A 139 -17.50 22.40 -41.14
C LEU A 139 -17.40 22.86 -42.59
N THR A 140 -17.06 24.11 -42.95
CA THR A 140 -17.12 24.51 -44.38
C THR A 140 -15.79 24.85 -45.08
N PRO A 141 -14.72 25.36 -44.43
CA PRO A 141 -13.43 25.52 -45.12
C PRO A 141 -12.46 24.32 -44.96
N LEU A 142 -12.85 23.29 -44.20
CA LEU A 142 -11.90 22.36 -43.55
C LEU A 142 -12.09 20.88 -43.93
N GLN A 143 -12.91 20.55 -44.93
CA GLN A 143 -13.28 19.15 -45.20
C GLN A 143 -12.26 18.38 -46.05
N GLN A 144 -11.57 19.03 -47.00
CA GLN A 144 -10.70 18.30 -47.95
C GLN A 144 -9.26 18.11 -47.46
N LYS A 145 -8.72 18.99 -46.58
CA LYS A 145 -7.33 18.89 -46.07
C LYS A 145 -7.18 18.13 -44.75
N ILE A 146 -8.26 17.92 -44.00
CA ILE A 146 -8.25 17.16 -42.74
C ILE A 146 -8.44 15.67 -42.97
N GLN A 147 -9.23 15.26 -43.98
CA GLN A 147 -9.44 13.82 -44.24
C GLN A 147 -8.14 13.07 -44.55
N SER A 148 -7.21 13.65 -45.31
CA SER A 148 -5.89 13.05 -45.55
C SER A 148 -4.99 13.04 -44.31
N LEU A 149 -5.13 14.05 -43.45
CA LEU A 149 -4.33 14.23 -42.24
C LEU A 149 -4.81 13.30 -41.10
N LEU A 150 -6.12 13.03 -41.01
CA LEU A 150 -6.72 12.10 -40.06
C LEU A 150 -6.75 10.65 -40.55
N ALA A 151 -6.66 10.39 -41.86
CA ALA A 151 -6.57 9.03 -42.40
C ALA A 151 -5.39 8.23 -41.80
N HIS A 152 -4.33 8.92 -41.38
CA HIS A 152 -3.15 8.32 -40.75
C HIS A 152 -3.34 7.97 -39.26
N LEU A 153 -4.47 8.35 -38.65
CA LEU A 153 -4.69 8.15 -37.21
C LEU A 153 -5.10 6.72 -36.84
N GLY A 154 -5.40 5.85 -37.81
CA GLY A 154 -5.71 4.43 -37.59
C GLY A 154 -7.17 4.19 -37.17
N GLN A 155 -7.38 3.66 -35.97
CA GLN A 155 -8.70 3.30 -35.44
C GLN A 155 -8.99 4.03 -34.12
N ALA A 156 -10.17 4.61 -34.00
CA ALA A 156 -10.71 5.12 -32.74
C ALA A 156 -11.81 4.17 -32.23
N GLN A 157 -11.82 3.92 -30.92
CA GLN A 157 -12.83 3.13 -30.26
C GLN A 157 -13.42 3.91 -29.10
N PHE A 158 -14.73 3.93 -28.98
CA PHE A 158 -15.46 4.47 -27.85
C PHE A 158 -16.33 3.37 -27.27
N ASN A 159 -16.24 3.09 -26.00
CA ASN A 159 -17.14 2.16 -25.33
C ASN A 159 -17.84 2.84 -24.15
N LEU A 160 -19.13 2.56 -24.08
CA LEU A 160 -20.03 2.98 -23.03
C LEU A 160 -20.66 1.71 -22.45
N SER A 161 -20.53 1.52 -21.15
CA SER A 161 -21.10 0.38 -20.43
C SER A 161 -21.99 0.82 -19.28
N VAL A 162 -23.05 0.06 -19.06
CA VAL A 162 -24.06 0.23 -18.03
C VAL A 162 -24.08 -1.05 -17.18
N ASP A 163 -24.17 -0.89 -15.86
CA ASP A 163 -24.32 -2.02 -14.94
C ASP A 163 -25.77 -2.55 -14.87
N ASP A 164 -25.97 -3.62 -14.10
CA ASP A 164 -27.27 -4.25 -13.84
C ASP A 164 -28.27 -3.33 -13.11
N HIS A 165 -27.81 -2.22 -12.54
CA HIS A 165 -28.63 -1.21 -11.89
C HIS A 165 -28.97 -0.03 -12.82
N GLY A 166 -28.50 -0.04 -14.06
CA GLY A 166 -28.78 1.03 -15.03
C GLY A 166 -27.86 2.25 -14.90
N HIS A 167 -26.82 2.21 -14.06
CA HIS A 167 -25.85 3.28 -13.94
C HIS A 167 -24.72 3.14 -14.96
N PHE A 168 -24.26 4.28 -15.48
CA PHE A 168 -23.07 4.31 -16.34
C PHE A 168 -21.84 3.92 -15.54
N SER A 169 -21.36 2.69 -15.74
CA SER A 169 -20.27 2.12 -14.96
C SER A 169 -18.90 2.44 -15.56
N LYS A 170 -18.81 2.50 -16.90
CA LYS A 170 -17.55 2.71 -17.63
C LYS A 170 -17.77 3.51 -18.91
N SER A 171 -16.89 4.48 -19.15
CA SER A 171 -16.78 5.18 -20.44
C SER A 171 -15.31 5.27 -20.83
N ASN A 172 -14.97 4.83 -22.04
CA ASN A 172 -13.60 4.86 -22.53
C ASN A 172 -13.52 5.38 -23.98
N ALA A 173 -12.41 6.03 -24.28
CA ALA A 173 -12.05 6.49 -25.61
C ALA A 173 -10.60 6.11 -25.88
N LEU A 174 -10.39 5.30 -26.91
CA LEU A 174 -9.10 4.73 -27.28
C LEU A 174 -8.77 5.13 -28.72
N LEU A 175 -7.51 5.47 -28.96
CA LEU A 175 -6.97 5.73 -30.29
C LEU A 175 -5.77 4.80 -30.54
N PHE A 176 -5.84 4.06 -31.62
CA PHE A 176 -4.77 3.22 -32.15
C PHE A 176 -4.21 3.87 -33.40
N THR A 177 -2.90 4.13 -33.42
CA THR A 177 -2.22 4.79 -34.53
C THR A 177 -1.09 3.92 -35.07
N PRO A 178 -1.13 3.49 -36.35
CA PRO A 178 -0.05 2.77 -37.00
C PRO A 178 1.11 3.72 -37.34
N TRP A 179 2.33 3.33 -37.02
CA TRP A 179 3.53 4.14 -37.29
C TRP A 179 4.35 3.57 -38.44
N TYR A 180 4.40 2.24 -38.52
CA TYR A 180 5.00 1.49 -39.59
C TYR A 180 4.09 0.33 -39.92
N ASP A 181 3.63 0.25 -41.16
CA ASP A 181 2.72 -0.78 -41.62
C ASP A 181 3.26 -1.40 -42.92
N SER A 182 3.67 -2.66 -42.82
CA SER A 182 4.17 -3.48 -43.93
C SER A 182 3.42 -4.80 -43.97
N LYS A 183 3.47 -5.57 -45.06
CA LYS A 183 2.73 -6.84 -45.11
C LYS A 183 2.99 -7.75 -43.91
N GLN A 184 4.22 -7.83 -43.41
CA GLN A 184 4.62 -8.76 -42.34
C GLN A 184 4.66 -8.15 -40.94
N GLN A 185 4.72 -6.82 -40.83
CA GLN A 185 4.95 -6.16 -39.54
C GLN A 185 4.16 -4.87 -39.40
N LEU A 186 3.61 -4.66 -38.20
CA LEU A 186 2.93 -3.44 -37.79
C LEU A 186 3.53 -2.94 -36.48
N PHE A 187 4.10 -1.74 -36.48
CA PHE A 187 4.46 -1.02 -35.27
C PHE A 187 3.43 0.07 -35.01
N PHE A 188 2.93 0.16 -33.78
CA PHE A 188 1.83 1.05 -33.43
C PHE A 188 2.02 1.69 -32.05
N SER A 189 1.31 2.79 -31.86
CA SER A 189 1.05 3.37 -30.54
C SER A 189 -0.44 3.35 -30.25
N GLN A 190 -0.79 3.21 -28.98
CA GLN A 190 -2.16 3.34 -28.53
C GLN A 190 -2.24 4.32 -27.36
N MET A 191 -3.25 5.16 -27.36
CA MET A 191 -3.56 6.05 -26.25
C MET A 191 -5.02 5.90 -25.85
N GLY A 192 -5.31 6.12 -24.57
CA GLY A 192 -6.65 5.97 -24.03
C GLY A 192 -6.92 6.93 -22.91
N ILE A 193 -8.17 7.37 -22.81
CA ILE A 193 -8.72 8.03 -21.64
C ILE A 193 -10.02 7.33 -21.26
N HIS A 194 -10.20 7.06 -19.98
CA HIS A 194 -11.45 6.48 -19.49
C HIS A 194 -11.80 6.99 -18.11
N ASN A 195 -13.10 6.99 -17.82
CA ASN A 195 -13.63 7.25 -16.50
C ASN A 195 -14.04 5.91 -15.86
N GLN A 196 -13.49 5.65 -14.69
CA GLN A 196 -13.83 4.50 -13.86
C GLN A 196 -14.28 5.01 -12.49
N GLN A 197 -15.59 4.98 -12.22
CA GLN A 197 -16.17 5.33 -10.91
C GLN A 197 -15.68 6.69 -10.36
N GLY A 198 -15.61 7.71 -11.22
CA GLY A 198 -15.14 9.06 -10.86
C GLY A 198 -13.61 9.26 -10.93
N ARG A 199 -12.85 8.25 -11.35
CA ARG A 199 -11.41 8.34 -11.60
C ARG A 199 -11.14 8.52 -13.08
N VAL A 200 -10.34 9.53 -13.43
CA VAL A 200 -9.86 9.71 -14.80
C VAL A 200 -8.52 9.01 -14.96
N ILE A 201 -8.51 7.96 -15.77
CA ILE A 201 -7.30 7.17 -16.04
C ILE A 201 -6.91 7.39 -17.50
N THR A 202 -5.61 7.53 -17.70
CA THR A 202 -4.99 7.62 -19.02
C THR A 202 -4.07 6.44 -19.25
N ASN A 203 -4.02 5.96 -20.48
CA ASN A 203 -3.18 4.85 -20.87
C ASN A 203 -2.38 5.26 -22.11
N PHE A 204 -1.09 4.95 -22.11
CA PHE A 204 -0.24 5.10 -23.29
C PHE A 204 0.54 3.82 -23.49
N GLY A 205 0.52 3.27 -24.70
CA GLY A 205 1.24 2.06 -25.02
C GLY A 205 1.81 2.05 -26.41
N ILE A 206 2.77 1.15 -26.60
CA ILE A 206 3.40 0.83 -27.87
C ILE A 206 3.38 -0.68 -28.05
N GLY A 207 3.35 -1.12 -29.30
CA GLY A 207 3.37 -2.55 -29.59
C GLY A 207 3.80 -2.84 -31.01
N GLN A 208 4.09 -4.12 -31.23
CA GLN A 208 4.44 -4.65 -32.53
C GLN A 208 3.66 -5.93 -32.78
N ARG A 209 3.13 -6.06 -34.00
CA ARG A 209 2.46 -7.25 -34.51
C ARG A 209 3.22 -7.79 -35.72
N PHE A 210 3.32 -9.10 -35.81
CA PHE A 210 3.99 -9.85 -36.87
C PHE A 210 2.98 -10.78 -37.51
N ASP A 211 2.79 -10.63 -38.82
CA ASP A 211 1.88 -11.46 -39.63
C ASP A 211 2.70 -12.47 -40.41
N ILE A 212 2.45 -13.76 -40.18
CA ILE A 212 3.01 -14.83 -41.02
C ILE A 212 1.89 -15.28 -41.95
N HIS A 213 2.01 -14.90 -43.22
CA HIS A 213 0.99 -15.11 -44.24
C HIS A 213 0.84 -16.58 -44.66
N GLU A 214 1.91 -17.38 -44.54
CA GLU A 214 1.89 -18.80 -44.93
C GLU A 214 0.96 -19.63 -44.03
N ASP A 215 0.94 -19.35 -42.73
CA ASP A 215 0.15 -20.08 -41.72
C ASP A 215 -1.09 -19.32 -41.24
N ASN A 216 -1.36 -18.13 -41.80
CA ASN A 216 -2.48 -17.27 -41.42
C ASN A 216 -2.59 -17.01 -39.91
N TRP A 217 -1.46 -16.70 -39.29
CA TRP A 217 -1.38 -16.32 -37.89
C TRP A 217 -0.83 -14.90 -37.73
N ARG A 218 -1.08 -14.31 -36.57
CA ARG A 218 -0.41 -13.10 -36.11
C ARG A 218 0.00 -13.32 -34.67
N TRP A 219 1.20 -12.90 -34.32
CA TRP A 219 1.58 -12.72 -32.92
C TRP A 219 2.03 -11.28 -32.69
N GLY A 220 1.98 -10.84 -31.44
CA GLY A 220 2.40 -9.50 -31.10
C GLY A 220 2.74 -9.36 -29.63
N TYR A 221 3.39 -8.25 -29.32
CA TYR A 221 3.64 -7.84 -27.95
C TYR A 221 3.36 -6.35 -27.80
N ASN A 222 3.01 -5.95 -26.58
CA ASN A 222 2.69 -4.58 -26.26
C ASN A 222 3.17 -4.22 -24.85
N ILE A 223 3.44 -2.93 -24.64
CA ILE A 223 3.82 -2.36 -23.35
C ILE A 223 2.98 -1.11 -23.13
N PHE A 224 2.38 -0.99 -21.95
CA PHE A 224 1.53 0.12 -21.57
C PHE A 224 1.97 0.76 -20.26
N LEU A 225 1.90 2.09 -20.21
CA LEU A 225 1.95 2.88 -18.99
C LEU A 225 0.55 3.41 -18.71
N ASP A 226 -0.01 3.03 -17.58
CA ASP A 226 -1.30 3.53 -17.10
C ASP A 226 -1.05 4.55 -15.98
N TYR A 227 -1.74 5.68 -16.06
CA TYR A 227 -1.68 6.76 -15.09
C TYR A 227 -3.07 7.18 -14.63
N ASP A 228 -3.30 7.06 -13.33
CA ASP A 228 -4.48 7.61 -12.67
C ASP A 228 -4.24 9.09 -12.37
N LEU A 229 -4.96 9.98 -13.07
CA LEU A 229 -4.85 11.44 -12.87
C LEU A 229 -5.50 11.87 -11.55
N SER A 230 -6.53 11.16 -11.09
CA SER A 230 -7.25 11.48 -9.87
C SER A 230 -6.43 11.14 -8.62
N ARG A 231 -5.69 10.02 -8.63
CA ARG A 231 -4.97 9.50 -7.43
C ARG A 231 -3.46 9.34 -7.59
N HIS A 232 -2.94 9.71 -8.76
CA HIS A 232 -1.50 9.73 -9.06
C HIS A 232 -0.84 8.34 -8.94
N HIS A 233 -1.58 7.29 -9.28
CA HIS A 233 -1.06 5.92 -9.37
C HIS A 233 -0.49 5.61 -10.75
N ARG A 234 0.57 4.81 -10.78
CA ARG A 234 1.26 4.38 -12.00
C ARG A 234 1.32 2.86 -12.05
N ARG A 235 0.96 2.30 -13.20
CA ARG A 235 1.00 0.85 -13.46
C ARG A 235 1.66 0.60 -14.81
N LEU A 236 2.50 -0.43 -14.85
CA LEU A 236 3.07 -0.96 -16.08
C LEU A 236 2.24 -2.18 -16.52
N GLY A 237 1.85 -2.22 -17.79
CA GLY A 237 1.25 -3.38 -18.43
C GLY A 237 2.20 -3.95 -19.48
N MET A 238 2.31 -5.27 -19.55
CA MET A 238 3.01 -5.97 -20.62
C MET A 238 2.09 -7.05 -21.17
N GLY A 239 1.91 -7.08 -22.49
CA GLY A 239 0.95 -7.98 -23.14
C GLY A 239 1.57 -8.77 -24.27
N LEU A 240 1.04 -9.98 -24.46
CA LEU A 240 1.28 -10.84 -25.61
C LEU A 240 -0.05 -11.11 -26.31
N GLU A 241 -0.02 -11.11 -27.64
CA GLU A 241 -1.18 -11.31 -28.49
C GLU A 241 -0.89 -12.44 -29.47
N THR A 242 -1.87 -13.30 -29.73
CA THR A 242 -1.88 -14.22 -30.86
C THR A 242 -3.27 -14.29 -31.48
N SER A 243 -3.34 -14.29 -32.80
CA SER A 243 -4.60 -14.21 -33.54
C SER A 243 -4.54 -15.06 -34.80
N ILE A 244 -5.67 -15.64 -35.15
CA ILE A 244 -5.95 -16.29 -36.43
C ILE A 244 -7.27 -15.72 -36.98
N ASP A 245 -7.74 -16.19 -38.13
CA ASP A 245 -9.07 -15.83 -38.61
C ASP A 245 -10.14 -16.16 -37.57
N TYR A 246 -10.99 -15.18 -37.26
CA TYR A 246 -12.10 -15.29 -36.31
C TYR A 246 -11.74 -15.61 -34.86
N PHE A 247 -10.46 -15.67 -34.48
CA PHE A 247 -10.06 -15.95 -33.10
C PHE A 247 -8.86 -15.12 -32.65
N LYS A 248 -8.90 -14.64 -31.41
CA LYS A 248 -7.83 -13.90 -30.76
C LYS A 248 -7.62 -14.40 -29.35
N LEU A 249 -6.37 -14.38 -28.93
CA LEU A 249 -5.95 -14.67 -27.57
C LEU A 249 -4.98 -13.58 -27.12
N ALA A 250 -5.18 -13.07 -25.92
CA ALA A 250 -4.27 -12.11 -25.30
C ALA A 250 -3.93 -12.55 -23.88
N THR A 251 -2.73 -12.20 -23.44
CA THR A 251 -2.28 -12.40 -22.06
C THR A 251 -1.56 -11.15 -21.62
N ASN A 252 -1.97 -10.59 -20.48
CA ASN A 252 -1.45 -9.34 -19.97
C ASN A 252 -0.99 -9.49 -18.53
N TYR A 253 0.14 -8.88 -18.21
CA TYR A 253 0.68 -8.79 -16.86
C TYR A 253 0.74 -7.34 -16.40
N TYR A 254 0.31 -7.10 -15.16
CA TYR A 254 0.19 -5.77 -14.56
C TYR A 254 1.09 -5.65 -13.35
N TYR A 255 1.98 -4.66 -13.39
CA TYR A 255 2.96 -4.40 -12.34
C TYR A 255 2.79 -2.99 -11.75
N PRO A 256 2.70 -2.84 -10.42
CA PRO A 256 2.60 -1.54 -9.78
C PRO A 256 3.93 -0.78 -9.83
N LEU A 257 3.93 0.44 -10.41
CA LEU A 257 5.08 1.34 -10.38
C LEU A 257 5.01 2.33 -9.21
N SER A 258 3.81 2.68 -8.75
CA SER A 258 3.63 3.54 -7.58
C SER A 258 3.65 2.73 -6.28
N LYS A 259 4.40 3.23 -5.28
CA LYS A 259 4.36 2.73 -3.90
C LYS A 259 3.01 3.03 -3.22
N TRP A 260 2.81 2.43 -2.05
CA TRP A 260 1.70 2.74 -1.15
C TRP A 260 1.58 4.24 -0.88
N ARG A 261 0.36 4.78 -1.03
CA ARG A 261 0.02 6.17 -0.77
C ARG A 261 -1.26 6.25 0.05
N GLY A 262 -1.52 7.37 0.72
CA GLY A 262 -2.77 7.54 1.45
C GLY A 262 -3.97 7.46 0.50
N SER A 263 -4.97 6.66 0.86
CA SER A 263 -6.19 6.52 0.06
C SER A 263 -7.06 7.77 0.15
N ALA A 264 -7.54 8.23 -1.00
CA ALA A 264 -8.54 9.30 -1.09
C ALA A 264 -9.95 8.78 -0.78
N ASP A 265 -10.22 7.51 -1.08
CA ASP A 265 -11.55 6.89 -0.88
C ASP A 265 -11.80 6.51 0.57
N MET A 266 -10.76 6.05 1.26
CA MET A 266 -10.89 5.36 2.54
C MET A 266 -9.97 5.95 3.60
N LYS A 267 -10.58 6.53 4.63
CA LYS A 267 -9.86 7.09 5.78
C LYS A 267 -9.04 6.00 6.47
N ASN A 268 -7.80 6.33 6.80
CA ASN A 268 -6.83 5.44 7.44
C ASN A 268 -6.37 4.24 6.60
N PHE A 269 -6.57 4.25 5.29
CA PHE A 269 -6.00 3.26 4.38
C PHE A 269 -4.88 3.84 3.53
N LEU A 270 -3.96 2.98 3.16
CA LEU A 270 -3.06 3.15 2.04
C LEU A 270 -3.63 2.40 0.84
N GLU A 271 -3.35 2.88 -0.37
CA GLU A 271 -3.69 2.25 -1.63
C GLU A 271 -2.46 2.22 -2.56
N ARG A 272 -2.42 1.20 -3.42
CA ARG A 272 -1.52 1.11 -4.57
C ARG A 272 -2.18 0.25 -5.66
N PRO A 273 -1.72 0.30 -6.92
CA PRO A 273 -2.16 -0.67 -7.92
C PRO A 273 -1.87 -2.09 -7.46
N ALA A 274 -2.84 -2.98 -7.65
CA ALA A 274 -2.65 -4.40 -7.41
C ALA A 274 -1.81 -5.01 -8.53
N GLN A 275 -0.89 -5.90 -8.17
CA GLN A 275 -0.21 -6.74 -9.14
C GLN A 275 -1.16 -7.83 -9.62
N GLY A 276 -1.12 -8.20 -10.88
CA GLY A 276 -2.02 -9.24 -11.41
C GLY A 276 -1.76 -9.57 -12.87
N PHE A 277 -2.57 -10.48 -13.40
CA PHE A 277 -2.56 -10.84 -14.81
C PHE A 277 -3.96 -11.14 -15.31
N ASP A 278 -4.14 -11.06 -16.61
CA ASP A 278 -5.32 -11.59 -17.29
C ASP A 278 -4.97 -12.40 -18.54
N ILE A 279 -5.88 -13.33 -18.87
CA ILE A 279 -5.86 -14.10 -20.10
C ILE A 279 -7.25 -13.95 -20.70
N SER A 280 -7.32 -13.54 -21.96
CA SER A 280 -8.58 -13.38 -22.68
C SER A 280 -8.55 -14.09 -24.02
N GLY A 281 -9.67 -14.70 -24.37
CA GLY A 281 -9.92 -15.31 -25.68
C GLY A 281 -11.22 -14.75 -26.26
N GLN A 282 -11.21 -14.41 -27.54
CA GLN A 282 -12.38 -13.91 -28.27
C GLN A 282 -12.50 -14.66 -29.59
N GLY A 283 -13.65 -15.30 -29.81
CA GLY A 283 -13.97 -16.04 -31.01
C GLY A 283 -15.22 -15.51 -31.69
N TYR A 284 -15.29 -15.61 -33.02
CA TYR A 284 -16.44 -15.24 -33.83
C TYR A 284 -16.89 -16.43 -34.68
N LEU A 285 -18.19 -16.56 -34.93
CA LEU A 285 -18.71 -17.65 -35.75
C LEU A 285 -18.40 -17.37 -37.24
N PRO A 286 -17.66 -18.23 -37.97
CA PRO A 286 -17.35 -17.95 -39.37
C PRO A 286 -18.58 -17.86 -40.27
N ALA A 287 -19.62 -18.67 -40.00
CA ALA A 287 -20.89 -18.62 -40.72
C ALA A 287 -21.75 -17.39 -40.38
N TYR A 288 -21.55 -16.82 -39.17
CA TYR A 288 -22.29 -15.67 -38.68
C TYR A 288 -21.33 -14.70 -37.95
N PRO A 289 -20.47 -13.99 -38.69
CA PRO A 289 -19.37 -13.21 -38.11
C PRO A 289 -19.82 -12.00 -37.28
N GLN A 290 -21.11 -11.69 -37.31
CA GLN A 290 -21.75 -10.71 -36.44
C GLN A 290 -21.78 -11.17 -34.98
N PHE A 291 -21.73 -12.47 -34.71
CA PHE A 291 -21.79 -13.02 -33.37
C PHE A 291 -20.41 -13.46 -32.87
N GLY A 292 -20.05 -12.98 -31.68
CA GLY A 292 -18.82 -13.32 -30.98
C GLY A 292 -19.06 -13.81 -29.56
N ILE A 293 -18.12 -14.61 -29.07
CA ILE A 293 -18.03 -15.06 -27.68
C ILE A 293 -16.67 -14.61 -27.16
N SER A 294 -16.65 -14.07 -25.95
CA SER A 294 -15.41 -13.75 -25.24
C SER A 294 -15.37 -14.43 -23.88
N VAL A 295 -14.17 -14.85 -23.49
CA VAL A 295 -13.87 -15.41 -22.18
C VAL A 295 -12.65 -14.70 -21.64
N LYS A 296 -12.72 -14.23 -20.40
CA LYS A 296 -11.59 -13.57 -19.72
C LYS A 296 -11.41 -14.11 -18.32
N TYR A 297 -10.20 -14.55 -18.01
CA TYR A 297 -9.76 -14.87 -16.66
C TYR A 297 -8.83 -13.77 -16.16
N GLU A 298 -9.06 -13.26 -14.96
CA GLU A 298 -8.14 -12.30 -14.32
C GLU A 298 -7.89 -12.69 -12.87
N GLN A 299 -6.65 -12.53 -12.42
CA GLN A 299 -6.22 -12.78 -11.04
C GLN A 299 -5.29 -11.66 -10.58
N TYR A 300 -5.53 -11.17 -9.37
CA TYR A 300 -4.70 -10.15 -8.72
C TYR A 300 -4.19 -10.67 -7.38
N PHE A 301 -3.09 -10.09 -6.92
CA PHE A 301 -2.38 -10.51 -5.72
C PHE A 301 -2.38 -9.38 -4.68
N GLY A 302 -2.60 -9.72 -3.41
CA GLY A 302 -2.62 -8.81 -2.28
C GLY A 302 -3.67 -9.18 -1.22
N ASP A 303 -3.52 -8.61 -0.01
CA ASP A 303 -4.37 -8.95 1.14
C ASP A 303 -5.80 -8.37 1.02
N GLN A 304 -5.93 -7.16 0.46
CA GLN A 304 -7.20 -6.45 0.30
C GLN A 304 -7.28 -5.81 -1.08
N VAL A 305 -7.66 -6.59 -2.08
CA VAL A 305 -7.73 -6.15 -3.48
C VAL A 305 -9.18 -5.84 -3.88
N ALA A 306 -9.38 -4.70 -4.54
CA ALA A 306 -10.66 -4.16 -4.97
C ALA A 306 -11.04 -4.57 -6.40
N LEU A 307 -11.22 -5.87 -6.65
CA LEU A 307 -11.55 -6.40 -8.00
C LEU A 307 -13.00 -6.10 -8.43
N PHE A 308 -13.93 -6.03 -7.46
CA PHE A 308 -15.38 -5.83 -7.68
C PHE A 308 -15.88 -4.46 -7.20
N GLY A 309 -14.98 -3.50 -6.99
CA GLY A 309 -15.33 -2.13 -6.61
C GLY A 309 -14.59 -1.64 -5.37
N VAL A 310 -14.76 -0.35 -5.08
CA VAL A 310 -14.03 0.35 -4.00
C VAL A 310 -14.60 0.13 -2.59
N ASP A 311 -15.80 -0.46 -2.46
CA ASP A 311 -16.39 -0.77 -1.14
C ASP A 311 -15.54 -1.82 -0.40
N LYS A 312 -15.15 -1.53 0.85
CA LYS A 312 -14.39 -2.43 1.72
C LYS A 312 -14.99 -3.83 1.81
N LYS A 313 -16.32 -3.97 1.69
CA LYS A 313 -17.01 -5.27 1.72
C LYS A 313 -16.68 -6.18 0.55
N THR A 314 -16.23 -5.63 -0.57
CA THR A 314 -15.89 -6.39 -1.79
C THR A 314 -14.41 -6.71 -1.89
N TRP A 315 -13.59 -6.22 -0.96
CA TRP A 315 -12.15 -6.47 -0.97
C TRP A 315 -11.82 -7.90 -0.56
N GLN A 316 -10.89 -8.49 -1.30
CA GLN A 316 -10.59 -9.91 -1.20
C GLN A 316 -9.08 -10.13 -1.19
N GLN A 317 -8.67 -11.22 -0.54
CA GLN A 317 -7.30 -11.72 -0.62
C GLN A 317 -7.13 -12.49 -1.94
N ASP A 318 -6.11 -12.13 -2.70
CA ASP A 318 -5.74 -12.75 -3.98
C ASP A 318 -6.95 -13.09 -4.89
N PRO A 319 -7.80 -12.10 -5.25
CA PRO A 319 -9.04 -12.37 -5.97
C PRO A 319 -8.80 -12.82 -7.41
N TYR A 320 -9.69 -13.68 -7.88
CA TYR A 320 -9.82 -14.03 -9.29
C TYR A 320 -11.25 -13.81 -9.77
N SER A 321 -11.40 -13.69 -11.08
CA SER A 321 -12.71 -13.70 -11.73
C SER A 321 -12.67 -14.26 -13.14
N VAL A 322 -13.80 -14.82 -13.55
CA VAL A 322 -14.07 -15.29 -14.91
C VAL A 322 -15.17 -14.42 -15.49
N THR A 323 -14.95 -13.86 -16.67
CA THR A 323 -15.95 -13.10 -17.43
C THR A 323 -16.31 -13.85 -18.69
N LEU A 324 -17.61 -14.05 -18.92
CA LEU A 324 -18.17 -14.56 -20.16
C LEU A 324 -18.89 -13.42 -20.87
N GLY A 325 -18.61 -13.21 -22.15
CA GLY A 325 -19.20 -12.15 -22.95
C GLY A 325 -19.80 -12.67 -24.25
N LEU A 326 -20.89 -12.04 -24.67
CA LEU A 326 -21.51 -12.22 -25.98
C LEU A 326 -21.50 -10.88 -26.71
N ASP A 327 -21.01 -10.91 -27.95
CA ASP A 327 -20.88 -9.74 -28.80
C ASP A 327 -21.78 -9.87 -30.02
N TYR A 328 -22.52 -8.82 -30.35
CA TYR A 328 -23.28 -8.70 -31.59
C TYR A 328 -22.89 -7.42 -32.35
N THR A 329 -22.34 -7.62 -33.55
CA THR A 329 -21.82 -6.57 -34.42
C THR A 329 -22.62 -6.54 -35.72
N PRO A 330 -23.71 -5.76 -35.80
CA PRO A 330 -24.53 -5.69 -37.01
C PRO A 330 -23.76 -5.11 -38.22
N PHE A 331 -22.79 -4.22 -37.96
CA PHE A 331 -21.90 -3.60 -38.93
C PHE A 331 -20.61 -3.17 -38.21
N THR A 332 -19.51 -2.91 -38.93
CA THR A 332 -18.19 -2.77 -38.31
C THR A 332 -18.07 -1.56 -37.36
N LEU A 333 -18.88 -0.51 -37.56
CA LEU A 333 -18.87 0.68 -36.71
C LEU A 333 -19.43 0.46 -35.30
N ALA A 334 -20.33 -0.50 -35.07
CA ALA A 334 -20.98 -0.66 -33.77
C ALA A 334 -21.03 -2.12 -33.31
N THR A 335 -20.81 -2.34 -32.03
CA THR A 335 -20.92 -3.65 -31.37
C THR A 335 -21.67 -3.49 -30.07
N ILE A 336 -22.69 -4.32 -29.90
CA ILE A 336 -23.43 -4.47 -28.64
C ILE A 336 -22.79 -5.64 -27.91
N ASN A 337 -22.43 -5.45 -26.64
CA ASN A 337 -21.87 -6.51 -25.82
C ASN A 337 -22.66 -6.70 -24.53
N ILE A 338 -22.85 -7.95 -24.13
CA ILE A 338 -23.32 -8.32 -22.80
C ILE A 338 -22.24 -9.19 -22.17
N SER A 339 -21.89 -8.91 -20.93
CA SER A 339 -20.88 -9.68 -20.21
C SER A 339 -21.30 -9.96 -18.78
N HIS A 340 -20.98 -11.16 -18.31
CA HIS A 340 -21.22 -11.62 -16.96
C HIS A 340 -19.89 -12.02 -16.33
N LYS A 341 -19.49 -11.26 -15.30
CA LYS A 341 -18.28 -11.47 -14.52
C LYS A 341 -18.63 -12.14 -13.20
N GLN A 342 -18.00 -13.28 -12.94
CA GLN A 342 -18.14 -14.07 -11.72
C GLN A 342 -16.80 -14.11 -10.97
N GLY A 343 -16.80 -13.74 -9.70
CA GLY A 343 -15.64 -13.76 -8.83
C GLY A 343 -15.71 -14.79 -7.71
N GLN A 344 -14.70 -14.76 -6.85
CA GLN A 344 -14.71 -15.44 -5.55
C GLN A 344 -15.84 -14.92 -4.65
N LYS A 345 -16.31 -15.75 -3.70
CA LYS A 345 -17.32 -15.41 -2.68
C LYS A 345 -18.62 -14.84 -3.27
N ASP A 346 -19.10 -15.43 -4.36
CA ASP A 346 -20.35 -15.07 -5.03
C ASP A 346 -20.48 -13.61 -5.51
N HIS A 347 -19.37 -12.88 -5.67
CA HIS A 347 -19.41 -11.57 -6.31
C HIS A 347 -19.68 -11.72 -7.80
N LYS A 348 -20.65 -10.95 -8.30
CA LYS A 348 -21.10 -10.96 -9.70
C LYS A 348 -21.25 -9.54 -10.19
N ASP A 349 -20.97 -9.34 -11.47
CA ASP A 349 -21.13 -8.06 -12.15
C ASP A 349 -21.60 -8.35 -13.58
N THR A 350 -22.77 -7.83 -13.94
CA THR A 350 -23.33 -7.98 -15.29
C THR A 350 -23.32 -6.62 -15.97
N GLN A 351 -22.71 -6.55 -17.14
CA GLN A 351 -22.52 -5.30 -17.86
C GLN A 351 -23.09 -5.40 -19.27
N PHE A 352 -23.84 -4.38 -19.65
CA PHE A 352 -24.33 -4.14 -21.00
C PHE A 352 -23.57 -2.97 -21.59
N GLY A 353 -22.99 -3.14 -22.77
CA GLY A 353 -22.21 -2.09 -23.40
C GLY A 353 -22.50 -1.90 -24.88
N LEU A 354 -22.11 -0.72 -25.34
CA LEU A 354 -22.10 -0.30 -26.73
C LEU A 354 -20.70 0.19 -27.06
N THR A 355 -20.08 -0.45 -28.04
CA THR A 355 -18.76 -0.08 -28.56
C THR A 355 -18.90 0.48 -29.97
N LEU A 356 -18.42 1.71 -30.18
CA LEU A 356 -18.30 2.35 -31.47
C LEU A 356 -16.86 2.28 -31.96
N ASN A 357 -16.62 1.66 -33.13
CA ASN A 357 -15.31 1.46 -33.74
C ASN A 357 -15.22 2.25 -35.04
N TYR A 358 -14.60 3.43 -35.00
CA TYR A 358 -14.44 4.27 -36.17
C TYR A 358 -13.05 4.09 -36.78
N GLN A 359 -13.00 3.63 -38.03
CA GLN A 359 -11.75 3.47 -38.78
C GLN A 359 -11.52 4.67 -39.70
N TRP A 360 -10.45 5.41 -39.47
CA TRP A 360 -10.10 6.55 -40.30
C TRP A 360 -9.66 6.07 -41.68
N GLY A 361 -10.06 6.80 -42.73
CA GLY A 361 -9.76 6.46 -44.12
C GLY A 361 -10.70 5.43 -44.76
N VAL A 362 -11.57 4.76 -43.99
CA VAL A 362 -12.61 3.89 -44.54
C VAL A 362 -13.91 4.68 -44.71
N PRO A 363 -14.54 4.70 -45.90
CA PRO A 363 -15.82 5.37 -46.11
C PRO A 363 -16.90 4.90 -45.11
N LEU A 364 -17.71 5.85 -44.61
CA LEU A 364 -18.72 5.56 -43.59
C LEU A 364 -19.75 4.51 -44.06
N ASN A 365 -20.12 4.52 -45.34
CA ASN A 365 -21.01 3.52 -45.92
C ASN A 365 -20.45 2.10 -45.82
N GLN A 366 -19.14 1.89 -45.97
CA GLN A 366 -18.51 0.59 -45.76
C GLN A 366 -18.49 0.20 -44.28
N GLN A 367 -18.36 1.16 -43.38
CA GLN A 367 -18.36 0.88 -41.94
C GLN A 367 -19.77 0.56 -41.39
N LEU A 368 -20.81 0.97 -42.11
CA LEU A 368 -22.21 0.68 -41.82
C LEU A 368 -22.73 -0.54 -42.60
N ASP A 369 -21.89 -1.16 -43.44
CA ASP A 369 -22.26 -2.34 -44.23
C ASP A 369 -22.13 -3.63 -43.41
N PRO A 370 -23.22 -4.39 -43.20
CA PRO A 370 -23.18 -5.68 -42.51
C PRO A 370 -22.29 -6.73 -43.17
N GLN A 371 -22.07 -6.66 -44.48
CA GLN A 371 -21.24 -7.63 -45.21
C GLN A 371 -19.75 -7.46 -44.89
N LYS A 372 -19.34 -6.26 -44.47
CA LYS A 372 -17.95 -5.96 -44.09
C LYS A 372 -17.53 -6.52 -42.73
N VAL A 373 -18.47 -7.04 -41.94
CA VAL A 373 -18.16 -7.67 -40.66
C VAL A 373 -17.29 -8.93 -40.84
N ALA A 374 -17.55 -9.74 -41.86
CA ALA A 374 -16.74 -10.94 -42.15
C ALA A 374 -15.26 -10.57 -42.40
N GLU A 375 -15.02 -9.60 -43.28
CA GLU A 375 -13.69 -9.08 -43.59
C GLU A 375 -13.01 -8.51 -42.33
N ARG A 376 -13.78 -7.79 -41.49
CA ARG A 376 -13.28 -7.19 -40.24
C ARG A 376 -12.82 -8.22 -39.20
N ARG A 377 -13.42 -9.42 -39.17
CA ARG A 377 -13.06 -10.53 -38.27
C ARG A 377 -11.91 -11.41 -38.77
N SER A 378 -11.57 -11.28 -40.06
CA SER A 378 -10.36 -11.92 -40.60
C SER A 378 -9.09 -11.39 -39.94
N LEU A 379 -8.00 -12.11 -40.08
CA LEU A 379 -6.68 -11.71 -39.64
C LEU A 379 -6.28 -10.37 -40.28
N LYS A 380 -6.50 -10.21 -41.59
CA LYS A 380 -6.19 -8.98 -42.31
C LYS A 380 -7.01 -7.79 -41.81
N GLY A 381 -8.31 -7.98 -41.59
CA GLY A 381 -9.21 -6.92 -41.12
C GLY A 381 -9.01 -6.54 -39.65
N SER A 382 -8.56 -7.48 -38.82
CA SER A 382 -8.33 -7.28 -37.38
C SER A 382 -6.95 -6.66 -37.05
N ARG A 383 -6.19 -6.28 -38.08
CA ARG A 383 -4.82 -5.78 -37.96
C ARG A 383 -4.68 -4.53 -37.10
N PHE A 384 -5.67 -3.65 -37.12
CA PHE A 384 -5.65 -2.37 -36.41
C PHE A 384 -6.47 -2.38 -35.12
N ASP A 385 -6.81 -3.57 -34.63
CA ASP A 385 -7.66 -3.70 -33.45
C ASP A 385 -6.94 -3.18 -32.23
N ILE A 386 -7.72 -2.53 -31.36
CA ILE A 386 -7.28 -2.15 -30.03
C ILE A 386 -6.73 -3.38 -29.29
N VAL A 387 -5.67 -3.19 -28.50
CA VAL A 387 -5.10 -4.26 -27.66
C VAL A 387 -6.15 -4.76 -26.67
N ASP A 388 -6.34 -6.07 -26.54
CA ASP A 388 -7.24 -6.62 -25.52
C ASP A 388 -6.52 -6.72 -24.18
N ARG A 389 -6.93 -5.86 -23.23
CA ARG A 389 -6.36 -5.75 -21.88
C ARG A 389 -7.34 -5.06 -20.94
N ASN A 390 -7.09 -5.14 -19.63
CA ASN A 390 -7.80 -4.36 -18.63
C ASN A 390 -7.20 -2.95 -18.51
N TYR A 391 -7.87 -1.97 -19.13
CA TYR A 391 -7.47 -0.56 -19.08
C TYR A 391 -7.61 0.07 -17.70
N ASN A 392 -8.50 -0.47 -16.87
CA ASN A 392 -8.77 -0.01 -15.50
C ASN A 392 -7.64 -0.42 -14.55
N ILE A 393 -7.33 0.44 -13.58
CA ILE A 393 -6.33 0.17 -12.55
C ILE A 393 -7.04 -0.41 -11.31
N VAL A 394 -6.94 -1.73 -11.16
CA VAL A 394 -7.32 -2.44 -9.93
C VAL A 394 -6.37 -2.02 -8.81
N LEU A 395 -6.93 -1.68 -7.64
CA LEU A 395 -6.17 -1.23 -6.47
C LEU A 395 -6.17 -2.32 -5.40
N GLU A 396 -5.10 -2.32 -4.62
CA GLU A 396 -5.03 -3.00 -3.33
C GLU A 396 -4.89 -1.97 -2.20
N TYR A 397 -5.41 -2.34 -1.05
CA TYR A 397 -5.53 -1.50 0.13
C TYR A 397 -4.76 -2.11 1.31
N LYS A 398 -4.28 -1.25 2.20
CA LYS A 398 -3.62 -1.65 3.44
C LYS A 398 -3.98 -0.68 4.54
N GLU A 399 -4.40 -1.17 5.69
CA GLU A 399 -4.64 -0.32 6.85
C GLU A 399 -3.35 0.42 7.24
N LYS A 400 -3.44 1.74 7.42
CA LYS A 400 -2.33 2.52 7.99
C LYS A 400 -2.09 1.97 9.39
N GLN A 401 -0.84 1.69 9.74
CA GLN A 401 -0.48 1.46 11.13
C GLN A 401 -0.66 2.79 11.88
N ILE A 402 -1.81 2.94 12.55
CA ILE A 402 -2.19 4.15 13.29
C ILE A 402 -1.52 4.17 14.66
N ILE A 403 -1.26 2.98 15.21
CA ILE A 403 -0.71 2.74 16.54
C ILE A 403 0.24 1.53 16.50
N SER A 404 1.43 1.67 17.08
CA SER A 404 2.41 0.60 17.26
C SER A 404 3.17 0.79 18.57
N VAL A 405 3.51 -0.30 19.24
CA VAL A 405 4.25 -0.29 20.50
C VAL A 405 5.24 -1.44 20.51
N ASP A 406 6.49 -1.15 20.87
CA ASP A 406 7.52 -2.16 21.10
C ASP A 406 8.17 -1.93 22.47
N LEU A 407 8.56 -3.01 23.14
CA LEU A 407 9.30 -2.96 24.40
C LEU A 407 10.78 -3.22 24.12
N PRO A 408 11.68 -2.32 24.58
CA PRO A 408 13.11 -2.53 24.41
C PRO A 408 13.59 -3.74 25.23
N PRO A 409 14.68 -4.39 24.82
CA PRO A 409 15.27 -5.49 25.58
C PRO A 409 15.71 -4.99 26.96
N VAL A 410 15.45 -5.81 27.97
CA VAL A 410 15.85 -5.51 29.35
C VAL A 410 17.31 -5.93 29.55
N PRO A 411 18.17 -5.09 30.16
CA PRO A 411 19.56 -5.42 30.41
C PRO A 411 19.71 -6.71 31.23
N ALA A 412 20.72 -7.50 30.88
CA ALA A 412 21.11 -8.65 31.69
C ALA A 412 21.75 -8.21 33.01
N GLY A 413 21.61 -9.03 34.06
CA GLY A 413 22.27 -8.81 35.35
C GLY A 413 21.49 -7.96 36.36
N LEU A 414 20.19 -7.74 36.13
CA LEU A 414 19.32 -7.13 37.12
C LEU A 414 19.20 -8.04 38.35
N LEU A 415 19.45 -7.47 39.52
CA LEU A 415 19.40 -8.20 40.79
C LEU A 415 18.06 -7.95 41.48
N GLU A 416 17.69 -8.86 42.38
CA GLU A 416 16.53 -8.69 43.25
C GLU A 416 16.51 -7.32 43.94
N GLY A 417 15.34 -6.67 43.95
CA GLY A 417 15.16 -5.35 44.53
C GLY A 417 15.72 -4.18 43.70
N ASP A 418 16.29 -4.43 42.52
CA ASP A 418 16.65 -3.36 41.59
C ASP A 418 15.43 -2.70 40.96
N SER A 419 15.62 -1.44 40.59
CA SER A 419 14.61 -0.67 39.87
C SER A 419 15.13 -0.35 38.48
N TYR A 420 14.36 -0.73 37.46
CA TYR A 420 14.67 -0.45 36.07
C TYR A 420 13.55 0.37 35.43
N THR A 421 13.89 1.45 34.72
CA THR A 421 12.90 2.27 34.01
C THR A 421 12.77 1.77 32.58
N LEU A 422 11.64 1.13 32.27
CA LEU A 422 11.30 0.69 30.93
C LEU A 422 10.66 1.83 30.15
N GLN A 423 11.15 2.07 28.93
CA GLN A 423 10.64 3.09 28.02
C GLN A 423 10.09 2.43 26.75
N PRO A 424 8.77 2.21 26.65
CA PRO A 424 8.14 1.69 25.44
C PRO A 424 8.37 2.59 24.22
N LEU A 425 8.68 1.96 23.07
CA LEU A 425 8.80 2.61 21.79
C LEU A 425 7.40 2.76 21.15
N LEU A 426 6.72 3.85 21.49
CA LEU A 426 5.37 4.14 21.02
C LEU A 426 5.38 5.01 19.75
N LYS A 427 4.60 4.60 18.74
CA LYS A 427 4.16 5.47 17.66
C LYS A 427 2.65 5.44 17.58
N SER A 428 1.99 6.57 17.82
CA SER A 428 0.55 6.68 17.69
C SER A 428 0.17 8.00 17.02
N LYS A 429 -0.78 7.95 16.10
CA LYS A 429 -1.37 9.15 15.45
C LYS A 429 -2.32 9.89 16.39
N TYR A 430 -3.00 9.16 17.29
CA TYR A 430 -3.97 9.71 18.22
C TYR A 430 -3.46 9.59 19.67
N PRO A 431 -3.89 10.46 20.61
CA PRO A 431 -3.52 10.34 22.01
C PRO A 431 -3.96 8.99 22.61
N ILE A 432 -3.14 8.45 23.50
CA ILE A 432 -3.41 7.19 24.19
C ILE A 432 -4.48 7.42 25.26
N SER A 433 -5.48 6.54 25.29
CA SER A 433 -6.60 6.56 26.24
C SER A 433 -6.48 5.48 27.31
N LYS A 434 -5.78 4.37 27.03
CA LYS A 434 -5.65 3.23 27.94
C LYS A 434 -4.31 2.52 27.75
N ILE A 435 -3.71 2.09 28.86
CA ILE A 435 -2.50 1.26 28.90
C ILE A 435 -2.79 0.04 29.78
N ARG A 436 -2.48 -1.17 29.29
CA ARG A 436 -2.66 -2.44 30.00
C ARG A 436 -1.42 -3.32 29.88
N TRP A 437 -0.78 -3.60 31.01
CA TRP A 437 0.30 -4.59 31.08
C TRP A 437 -0.25 -6.01 31.11
N LEU A 438 0.33 -6.88 30.29
CA LEU A 438 0.04 -8.30 30.16
C LEU A 438 1.23 -9.10 30.72
N GLY A 439 0.96 -10.30 31.28
CA GLY A 439 1.98 -11.16 31.90
C GLY A 439 2.11 -10.97 33.42
N ASP A 440 3.33 -11.06 33.94
CA ASP A 440 3.65 -11.21 35.38
C ASP A 440 3.68 -9.88 36.15
N LYS A 441 2.70 -9.00 35.88
CA LYS A 441 2.62 -7.62 36.41
C LYS A 441 2.65 -7.52 37.94
N MET A 442 2.13 -8.52 38.66
CA MET A 442 2.08 -8.50 40.13
C MET A 442 3.44 -8.75 40.76
N ALA A 443 4.28 -9.58 40.14
CA ALA A 443 5.62 -9.86 40.65
C ALA A 443 6.57 -8.68 40.42
N LEU A 444 6.43 -7.98 39.29
CA LEU A 444 7.37 -6.95 38.83
C LEU A 444 7.11 -5.52 39.35
N SER A 445 6.11 -5.32 40.22
CA SER A 445 5.71 -4.04 40.82
C SER A 445 5.91 -2.83 39.88
N LEU A 446 4.98 -2.68 38.94
CA LEU A 446 5.03 -1.68 37.88
C LEU A 446 4.45 -0.35 38.37
N LEU A 447 5.27 0.70 38.39
CA LEU A 447 4.87 2.05 38.77
C LEU A 447 5.09 3.02 37.60
N PRO A 448 4.06 3.77 37.16
CA PRO A 448 4.24 4.77 36.12
C PRO A 448 5.10 5.93 36.63
N THR A 449 5.98 6.47 35.80
CA THR A 449 6.82 7.62 36.20
C THR A 449 6.08 8.96 36.14
N ALA A 450 4.94 9.04 35.44
CA ALA A 450 4.14 10.27 35.32
C ALA A 450 2.64 9.99 35.04
N GLY A 451 1.88 9.57 36.05
CA GLY A 451 0.46 9.26 35.90
C GLY A 451 0.18 7.99 35.07
N ASP A 452 -1.01 7.41 35.24
CA ASP A 452 -1.32 6.05 34.76
C ASP A 452 -1.35 5.89 33.24
N LEU A 453 -1.36 7.00 32.50
CA LEU A 453 -1.35 7.04 31.04
C LEU A 453 0.02 7.36 30.45
N ASN A 454 1.10 7.42 31.25
CA ASN A 454 2.43 7.71 30.72
C ASN A 454 2.91 6.58 29.79
N PRO A 455 3.09 6.82 28.50
CA PRO A 455 3.64 5.80 27.61
C PRO A 455 5.17 5.77 27.63
N GLN A 456 5.85 6.73 28.28
CA GLN A 456 7.29 6.97 28.12
C GLN A 456 8.16 6.51 29.29
N GLY A 457 7.58 6.06 30.41
CA GLY A 457 8.39 5.59 31.53
C GLY A 457 7.60 4.81 32.56
N TRP A 458 8.02 3.57 32.76
CA TRP A 458 7.49 2.68 33.80
C TRP A 458 8.66 2.16 34.63
N LYS A 459 8.63 2.44 35.93
CA LYS A 459 9.58 1.90 36.89
C LYS A 459 9.14 0.49 37.24
N ILE A 460 10.01 -0.46 36.95
CA ILE A 460 9.85 -1.89 37.24
C ILE A 460 10.75 -2.21 38.43
N THR A 461 10.19 -2.85 39.45
CA THR A 461 10.98 -3.33 40.59
C THR A 461 11.13 -4.84 40.51
N ILE A 462 12.36 -5.31 40.52
CA ILE A 462 12.67 -6.73 40.37
C ILE A 462 12.28 -7.47 41.65
N PRO A 463 11.45 -8.52 41.56
CA PRO A 463 11.02 -9.28 42.73
C PRO A 463 12.19 -9.99 43.41
N ALA A 464 11.99 -10.30 44.69
CA ALA A 464 12.91 -11.13 45.45
C ALA A 464 13.15 -12.48 44.74
N TRP A 465 14.41 -12.88 44.65
CA TRP A 465 14.78 -14.13 44.02
C TRP A 465 14.26 -15.33 44.82
N GLN A 466 13.69 -16.32 44.16
CA GLN A 466 13.14 -17.51 44.80
C GLN A 466 14.04 -18.73 44.56
N PRO A 467 14.58 -19.38 45.61
CA PRO A 467 15.43 -20.57 45.47
C PRO A 467 14.69 -21.74 44.80
N ILE A 468 13.41 -21.90 45.13
CA ILE A 468 12.53 -22.92 44.56
C ILE A 468 11.51 -22.18 43.69
N SER A 469 11.84 -21.96 42.41
CA SER A 469 10.94 -21.33 41.46
C SER A 469 10.48 -22.33 40.40
N LYS A 470 9.18 -22.35 40.09
CA LYS A 470 8.64 -23.18 38.99
C LYS A 470 9.02 -22.66 37.60
N HIS A 471 9.52 -21.43 37.52
CA HIS A 471 9.77 -20.69 36.27
C HIS A 471 11.16 -20.04 36.23
N ASN A 472 12.15 -20.58 36.96
CA ASN A 472 13.54 -20.10 36.99
C ASN A 472 13.69 -18.58 37.19
N ASN A 473 12.86 -17.98 38.05
CA ASN A 473 12.83 -16.53 38.32
C ASN A 473 12.78 -15.63 37.07
N THR A 474 12.18 -16.14 35.98
CA THR A 474 11.99 -15.39 34.72
C THR A 474 10.56 -14.92 34.62
N TYR A 475 10.38 -13.62 34.39
CA TYR A 475 9.08 -12.96 34.31
C TYR A 475 8.83 -12.45 32.90
N ARG A 476 7.60 -12.66 32.39
CA ARG A 476 7.19 -12.24 31.05
C ARG A 476 6.34 -10.98 31.15
N LEU A 477 6.62 -10.02 30.26
CA LEU A 477 5.87 -8.77 30.20
C LEU A 477 5.59 -8.38 28.75
N ALA A 478 4.37 -7.93 28.49
CA ALA A 478 3.96 -7.28 27.25
C ALA A 478 3.03 -6.10 27.55
N LEU A 479 2.90 -5.19 26.60
CA LEU A 479 2.14 -3.97 26.74
C LEU A 479 1.05 -3.88 25.68
N GLU A 480 -0.19 -3.73 26.11
CA GLU A 480 -1.31 -3.38 25.26
C GLU A 480 -1.68 -1.91 25.47
N ILE A 481 -1.87 -1.17 24.38
CA ILE A 481 -2.28 0.22 24.40
C ILE A 481 -3.54 0.42 23.57
N THR A 482 -4.35 1.41 23.94
CA THR A 482 -5.53 1.84 23.19
C THR A 482 -5.51 3.34 23.00
N ASP A 483 -5.81 3.82 21.81
CA ASP A 483 -5.98 5.25 21.55
C ASP A 483 -7.42 5.75 21.80
N GLN A 484 -7.65 7.06 21.72
CA GLN A 484 -9.00 7.65 21.87
C GLN A 484 -9.99 7.26 20.77
N LYS A 485 -9.53 6.70 19.65
CA LYS A 485 -10.36 6.20 18.55
C LYS A 485 -10.66 4.70 18.68
N GLY A 486 -10.19 4.05 19.75
CA GLY A 486 -10.39 2.63 20.01
C GLY A 486 -9.41 1.71 19.29
N ASN A 487 -8.39 2.23 18.61
CA ASN A 487 -7.37 1.40 17.97
C ASN A 487 -6.47 0.81 19.06
N THR A 488 -6.15 -0.48 18.94
CA THR A 488 -5.33 -1.22 19.92
C THR A 488 -4.05 -1.73 19.28
N ALA A 489 -2.96 -1.78 20.05
CA ALA A 489 -1.71 -2.45 19.67
C ALA A 489 -1.13 -3.20 20.87
N ILE A 490 -0.51 -4.35 20.60
CA ILE A 490 0.18 -5.19 21.58
C ILE A 490 1.67 -5.25 21.20
N SER A 491 2.55 -5.13 22.18
CA SER A 491 4.00 -5.17 21.98
C SER A 491 4.55 -6.58 21.81
N ASN A 492 5.84 -6.68 21.47
CA ASN A 492 6.62 -7.90 21.70
C ASN A 492 6.66 -8.28 23.19
N ASP A 493 6.90 -9.56 23.45
CA ASP A 493 7.17 -10.09 24.78
C ASP A 493 8.62 -9.80 25.18
N ILE A 494 8.83 -9.41 26.43
CA ILE A 494 10.16 -9.33 27.06
C ILE A 494 10.28 -10.31 28.23
N HIS A 495 11.49 -10.80 28.44
CA HIS A 495 11.84 -11.68 29.55
C HIS A 495 12.75 -10.95 30.52
N ILE A 496 12.35 -10.92 31.79
CA ILE A 496 13.11 -10.31 32.88
C ILE A 496 13.56 -11.42 33.81
N LEU A 497 14.87 -11.64 33.87
CA LEU A 497 15.48 -12.58 34.82
C LEU A 497 15.77 -11.83 36.12
N SER A 498 15.18 -12.28 37.22
CA SER A 498 15.62 -11.86 38.56
C SER A 498 16.83 -12.71 38.95
N ALA A 499 17.99 -12.08 39.09
CA ALA A 499 19.19 -12.71 39.62
C ALA A 499 19.44 -12.29 41.08
N HIS A 500 20.38 -12.94 41.76
CA HIS A 500 20.74 -12.62 43.13
C HIS A 500 22.26 -12.57 43.31
N HIS A 501 22.70 -11.75 44.27
CA HIS A 501 24.08 -11.72 44.74
C HIS A 501 24.06 -11.59 46.26
N ARG A 502 23.50 -12.62 46.89
CA ARG A 502 23.31 -12.69 48.34
C ARG A 502 24.61 -13.03 49.04
N LYS A 503 24.86 -12.43 50.20
CA LYS A 503 26.05 -12.67 51.01
C LYS A 503 25.67 -13.00 52.44
N GLY A 504 26.40 -13.93 53.06
CA GLY A 504 26.29 -14.20 54.48
C GLY A 504 27.12 -13.22 55.28
N LYS A 505 26.50 -12.57 56.27
CA LYS A 505 27.21 -11.78 57.26
C LYS A 505 27.20 -12.51 58.59
N LEU A 506 28.39 -12.93 59.02
CA LEU A 506 28.64 -13.51 60.33
C LEU A 506 29.16 -12.42 61.28
N SER A 507 28.55 -12.30 62.45
CA SER A 507 28.90 -11.31 63.47
C SER A 507 28.84 -11.93 64.87
N VAL A 508 29.72 -11.46 65.76
CA VAL A 508 29.66 -11.79 67.20
C VAL A 508 28.68 -10.85 67.89
N VAL A 509 27.89 -11.37 68.83
CA VAL A 509 26.97 -10.59 69.66
C VAL A 509 27.58 -10.48 71.06
N GLY A 510 28.16 -9.32 71.37
CA GLY A 510 28.90 -9.09 72.62
C GLY A 510 30.39 -9.35 72.46
N ASP A 511 30.99 -9.96 73.49
CA ASP A 511 32.44 -10.20 73.53
C ASP A 511 32.88 -11.35 72.62
N ASN A 512 34.07 -11.23 72.05
CA ASN A 512 34.69 -12.23 71.18
C ASN A 512 35.68 -13.14 71.91
N SER A 513 35.73 -13.06 73.24
CA SER A 513 36.57 -13.87 74.12
C SER A 513 35.78 -14.27 75.38
N ALA A 514 35.92 -15.52 75.80
CA ALA A 514 35.33 -16.04 77.03
C ALA A 514 36.28 -17.06 77.68
N ILE A 515 36.04 -17.39 78.95
CA ILE A 515 36.82 -18.42 79.65
C ILE A 515 36.49 -19.79 79.03
N ALA A 516 37.51 -20.58 78.72
CA ALA A 516 37.34 -21.93 78.17
C ALA A 516 36.94 -22.96 79.25
N SER A 517 35.88 -22.69 80.01
CA SER A 517 35.39 -23.53 81.11
C SER A 517 34.47 -24.67 80.64
N GLY A 518 33.89 -24.53 79.44
CA GLY A 518 32.80 -25.39 78.97
C GLY A 518 31.44 -25.13 79.64
N ALA A 519 31.30 -24.06 80.42
CA ALA A 519 30.04 -23.67 81.06
C ALA A 519 29.18 -22.77 80.15
N ASP A 520 27.85 -22.85 80.28
CA ASP A 520 26.90 -22.05 79.50
C ASP A 520 26.96 -20.53 79.79
N THR A 521 27.57 -20.14 80.92
CA THR A 521 27.81 -18.75 81.32
C THR A 521 28.93 -18.10 80.52
N ASP A 522 29.87 -18.89 80.00
CA ASP A 522 31.05 -18.42 79.25
C ASP A 522 30.85 -18.61 77.73
N ALA A 523 29.60 -18.49 77.27
CA ALA A 523 29.26 -18.73 75.88
C ALA A 523 29.43 -17.50 74.99
N ILE A 524 29.98 -17.71 73.80
CA ILE A 524 30.06 -16.71 72.74
C ILE A 524 28.83 -16.84 71.85
N LEU A 525 28.08 -15.75 71.73
CA LEU A 525 26.91 -15.68 70.86
C LEU A 525 27.32 -15.19 69.48
N LEU A 526 26.92 -15.92 68.45
CA LEU A 526 27.18 -15.58 67.06
C LEU A 526 25.86 -15.44 66.33
N LYS A 527 25.80 -14.48 65.42
CA LYS A 527 24.64 -14.19 64.58
C LYS A 527 25.06 -14.25 63.13
N ILE A 528 24.33 -15.04 62.35
CA ILE A 528 24.43 -15.05 60.88
C ILE A 528 23.11 -14.62 60.26
N ASN A 529 23.19 -13.70 59.31
CA ASN A 529 22.06 -13.30 58.47
C ASN A 529 22.48 -13.24 57.00
N LEU A 530 21.51 -13.46 56.12
CA LEU A 530 21.70 -13.30 54.67
C LEU A 530 21.36 -11.86 54.31
N GLN A 531 22.24 -11.22 53.55
CA GLN A 531 22.05 -9.88 53.03
C GLN A 531 21.94 -9.92 51.51
N ASP A 532 21.08 -9.08 50.96
CA ASP A 532 21.06 -8.82 49.51
C ASP A 532 22.29 -7.98 49.09
N HIS A 533 22.38 -7.68 47.81
CA HIS A 533 23.48 -6.90 47.25
C HIS A 533 23.51 -5.43 47.74
N LYS A 534 22.42 -4.93 48.34
CA LYS A 534 22.31 -3.60 48.96
C LYS A 534 22.60 -3.64 50.47
N GLY A 535 22.94 -4.79 51.02
CA GLY A 535 23.25 -4.98 52.44
C GLY A 535 22.02 -5.13 53.34
N MET A 536 20.82 -5.23 52.77
CA MET A 536 19.57 -5.37 53.51
C MET A 536 19.36 -6.83 53.95
N PRO A 537 18.97 -7.10 55.21
CA PRO A 537 18.77 -8.46 55.70
C PRO A 537 17.52 -9.11 55.09
N ILE A 538 17.64 -10.36 54.65
CA ILE A 538 16.56 -11.14 54.05
C ILE A 538 15.83 -11.91 55.17
N GLN A 539 14.61 -11.48 55.49
CA GLN A 539 13.88 -11.95 56.69
C GLN A 539 13.27 -13.37 56.57
N ASN A 540 13.18 -13.94 55.37
CA ASN A 540 12.43 -15.18 55.12
C ASN A 540 13.28 -16.30 54.50
N ALA A 541 14.57 -16.32 54.80
CA ALA A 541 15.48 -17.32 54.26
C ALA A 541 15.52 -18.56 55.17
N ASP A 542 15.14 -19.73 54.62
CA ASP A 542 15.34 -21.03 55.24
C ASP A 542 16.82 -21.45 55.18
N ILE A 543 17.67 -20.69 55.86
CA ILE A 543 19.12 -20.88 55.82
C ILE A 543 19.49 -22.01 56.79
N LYS A 544 20.19 -23.03 56.29
CA LYS A 544 20.91 -24.03 57.09
C LYS A 544 22.41 -23.81 56.93
N PRO A 545 23.06 -23.02 57.81
CA PRO A 545 24.48 -22.78 57.69
C PRO A 545 25.27 -24.03 58.08
N SER A 546 26.30 -24.33 57.30
CA SER A 546 27.33 -25.32 57.65
C SER A 546 28.52 -24.62 58.28
N TRP A 547 28.89 -25.02 59.49
CA TRP A 547 29.92 -24.36 60.29
C TRP A 547 31.27 -25.05 60.16
N HIS A 548 32.33 -24.27 59.97
CA HIS A 548 33.70 -24.74 59.83
C HIS A 548 34.58 -24.03 60.86
N LEU A 549 35.17 -24.79 61.78
CA LEU A 549 36.04 -24.25 62.82
C LEU A 549 37.49 -24.68 62.56
N VAL A 550 38.40 -23.70 62.61
CA VAL A 550 39.82 -23.90 62.37
C VAL A 550 40.59 -23.17 63.46
N LYS A 551 41.61 -23.80 64.05
CA LYS A 551 42.51 -23.14 65.00
C LYS A 551 43.45 -22.19 64.24
N THR A 552 44.07 -21.20 64.91
CA THR A 552 44.96 -20.24 64.25
C THR A 552 46.16 -20.87 63.52
N ASP A 553 46.52 -22.12 63.84
CA ASP A 553 47.55 -22.93 63.17
C ASP A 553 47.06 -23.64 61.89
N GLY A 554 45.80 -23.44 61.49
CA GLY A 554 45.21 -24.04 60.30
C GLY A 554 44.62 -25.44 60.50
N LYS A 555 44.71 -26.03 61.70
CA LYS A 555 44.12 -27.35 61.97
C LYS A 555 42.61 -27.24 62.14
N LYS A 556 41.87 -28.11 61.44
CA LYS A 556 40.41 -28.23 61.59
C LYS A 556 40.07 -28.77 62.98
N VAL A 557 39.13 -28.13 63.65
CA VAL A 557 38.63 -28.55 64.97
C VAL A 557 37.18 -29.01 64.78
N PRO A 558 36.82 -30.23 65.22
CA PRO A 558 35.44 -30.70 65.12
C PRO A 558 34.53 -29.85 66.03
N LEU A 559 33.44 -29.34 65.46
CA LEU A 559 32.35 -28.72 66.20
C LEU A 559 31.40 -29.82 66.68
N VAL A 560 31.26 -29.96 68.00
CA VAL A 560 30.43 -30.99 68.63
C VAL A 560 29.03 -30.42 68.88
N MET A 561 28.00 -31.10 68.37
CA MET A 561 26.58 -30.73 68.52
C MET A 561 25.91 -31.45 69.70
N GLU A 562 26.63 -32.34 70.38
CA GLU A 562 26.13 -33.17 71.47
C GLU A 562 26.17 -32.44 72.84
N LYS A 563 25.50 -33.02 73.85
CA LYS A 563 25.39 -32.47 75.22
C LYS A 563 26.67 -32.55 76.05
N SER A 564 27.68 -33.30 75.61
CA SER A 564 28.99 -33.43 76.27
C SER A 564 30.09 -33.54 75.23
N CYS A 565 31.34 -33.25 75.62
CA CYS A 565 32.50 -33.52 74.77
C CYS A 565 32.79 -35.02 74.65
N PRO A 566 33.41 -35.49 73.54
CA PRO A 566 33.72 -36.91 73.34
C PRO A 566 34.75 -37.41 74.35
N ASN A 567 34.63 -38.68 74.73
CA ASN A 567 35.63 -39.35 75.53
C ASN A 567 36.75 -39.90 74.63
N ASP A 568 37.98 -39.86 75.12
CA ASP A 568 39.09 -40.57 74.48
C ASP A 568 38.99 -42.09 74.70
N SER A 569 39.92 -42.84 74.12
CA SER A 569 39.97 -44.31 74.22
C SER A 569 40.14 -44.83 75.66
N ASN A 570 40.44 -43.96 76.62
CA ASN A 570 40.61 -44.27 78.04
C ASN A 570 39.41 -43.81 78.89
N GLY A 571 38.34 -43.30 78.27
CA GLY A 571 37.14 -42.84 78.97
C GLY A 571 37.24 -41.42 79.55
N GLN A 572 38.29 -40.67 79.23
CA GLN A 572 38.51 -39.31 79.72
C GLN A 572 37.94 -38.28 78.73
N VAL A 573 37.26 -37.25 79.25
CA VAL A 573 36.61 -36.22 78.42
C VAL A 573 37.66 -35.40 77.68
N THR A 574 37.65 -35.44 76.35
CA THR A 574 38.55 -34.65 75.50
C THR A 574 38.03 -33.22 75.38
N PRO A 575 38.84 -32.17 75.64
CA PRO A 575 38.43 -30.79 75.46
C PRO A 575 37.92 -30.51 74.04
N CYS A 576 36.78 -29.84 73.90
CA CYS A 576 36.12 -29.64 72.61
C CYS A 576 35.38 -28.30 72.52
N VAL A 577 35.00 -27.92 71.30
CA VAL A 577 34.19 -26.73 71.03
C VAL A 577 32.79 -27.18 70.62
N ARG A 578 31.76 -26.58 71.23
CA ARG A 578 30.37 -27.03 71.10
C ARG A 578 29.42 -25.93 70.72
N ILE A 579 28.40 -26.30 69.96
CA ILE A 579 27.22 -25.46 69.70
C ILE A 579 26.09 -25.99 70.58
N VAL A 580 25.69 -25.20 71.58
CA VAL A 580 24.72 -25.63 72.62
C VAL A 580 23.30 -25.17 72.35
N GLU A 581 23.13 -24.09 71.59
CA GLU A 581 21.82 -23.57 71.22
C GLU A 581 21.86 -23.00 69.81
N THR A 582 20.80 -23.25 69.05
CA THR A 582 20.56 -22.60 67.75
C THR A 582 19.16 -22.01 67.78
N THR A 583 19.07 -20.68 67.70
CA THR A 583 17.80 -19.96 67.66
C THR A 583 17.60 -19.37 66.27
N LYS A 584 16.47 -19.66 65.64
CA LYS A 584 16.05 -19.06 64.37
C LYS A 584 14.90 -18.08 64.62
N LYS A 585 15.12 -16.79 64.37
CA LYS A 585 14.06 -15.76 64.50
C LYS A 585 14.22 -14.69 63.43
N GLY A 586 13.21 -14.52 62.56
CA GLY A 586 13.14 -13.42 61.59
C GLY A 586 14.25 -13.36 60.54
N GLY A 587 14.71 -14.50 60.02
CA GLY A 587 15.82 -14.56 59.05
C GLY A 587 17.22 -14.46 59.66
N GLU A 588 17.31 -14.40 60.99
CA GLU A 588 18.55 -14.46 61.74
C GLU A 588 18.70 -15.86 62.36
N ASN A 589 19.85 -16.48 62.14
CA ASN A 589 20.27 -17.67 62.87
C ASN A 589 21.30 -17.25 63.91
N LYS A 590 20.98 -17.47 65.19
CA LYS A 590 21.91 -17.25 66.29
C LYS A 590 22.38 -18.60 66.80
N ILE A 591 23.69 -18.73 67.02
CA ILE A 591 24.27 -19.90 67.67
C ILE A 591 24.96 -19.47 68.96
N LYS A 592 24.87 -20.33 69.97
CA LYS A 592 25.58 -20.18 71.24
C LYS A 592 26.72 -21.21 71.27
N LEU A 593 27.95 -20.71 71.34
CA LEU A 593 29.17 -21.52 71.27
C LEU A 593 29.89 -21.51 72.62
N ILE A 594 30.22 -22.68 73.14
CA ILE A 594 31.03 -22.86 74.36
C ILE A 594 32.28 -23.67 74.02
N SER A 595 33.36 -23.46 74.76
CA SER A 595 34.60 -24.21 74.58
C SER A 595 35.16 -24.66 75.92
N SER A 596 35.58 -25.92 76.00
CA SER A 596 36.49 -26.40 77.06
C SER A 596 37.94 -26.48 76.56
N LEU A 597 38.17 -26.21 75.27
CA LEU A 597 39.48 -26.17 74.63
C LEU A 597 40.00 -24.72 74.57
N PRO A 598 41.08 -24.36 75.29
CA PRO A 598 41.64 -23.02 75.24
C PRO A 598 42.36 -22.77 73.91
N GLY A 599 42.20 -21.56 73.37
CA GLY A 599 42.94 -21.12 72.18
C GLY A 599 42.18 -20.10 71.33
N ASN A 600 42.82 -19.66 70.26
CA ASN A 600 42.23 -18.78 69.27
C ASN A 600 41.70 -19.61 68.09
N PHE A 601 40.44 -19.38 67.73
CA PHE A 601 39.76 -20.10 66.66
C PHE A 601 39.20 -19.12 65.62
N LYS A 602 39.25 -19.55 64.35
CA LYS A 602 38.55 -18.91 63.23
C LYS A 602 37.35 -19.77 62.89
N LEU A 603 36.17 -19.17 63.00
CA LEU A 603 34.92 -19.79 62.59
C LEU A 603 34.46 -19.19 61.26
N ALA A 604 34.16 -20.06 60.30
CA ALA A 604 33.51 -19.70 59.05
C ALA A 604 32.17 -20.44 58.95
N ALA A 605 31.23 -19.83 58.24
CA ALA A 605 29.95 -20.44 57.91
C ALA A 605 29.76 -20.43 56.40
N SER A 606 29.52 -21.59 55.81
CA SER A 606 29.10 -21.70 54.42
C SER A 606 27.59 -21.91 54.37
N MET A 607 26.92 -21.11 53.56
CA MET A 607 25.51 -21.31 53.24
C MET A 607 25.47 -21.88 51.83
N SER A 608 25.11 -23.16 51.71
CA SER A 608 24.83 -23.75 50.40
C SER A 608 23.43 -23.34 49.98
N ASP A 609 23.30 -22.91 48.73
CA ASP A 609 22.01 -22.67 48.07
C ASP A 609 21.16 -23.95 47.94
#